data_AF-A0A7X2PFR8-F1
#
_entry.id   AF-A0A7X2PFR8-F1
#
_cell.length_a   1.000
_cell.length_b   1.000
_cell.length_c   1.000
_cell.angle_alpha   90.00
_cell.angle_beta   90.00
_cell.angle_gamma   90.00
#
_symmetry.space_group_name_H-M   'P 1'
#
loop_
_entity.id
_entity.type
_entity.pdbx_description
1 polymer ?
#
loop_
_entity_poly.entity_id
_entity_poly.type
_entity_poly.pdbx_seq_one_letter_code
_entity_poly.pdbx_strand_id
1 'polypeptide(L)'
;MRRTCLVLSCMLASSPVWAGSIFLTGHDPDFHASLGGNNVGGQHIIQKAIGFVQDPGFNPFVASAPKFLFVESNIAPQPGNTEGKNGIVASGYVEGTNFDQVNAAGLNAALNLLGTGYSAIVVASDHGGILTSAELDILNARSADIISFLNSGGGLFAMAESDAQGLITGSTPFGYLPFIVSSNPVGQSEVGNSVTAFGASLGLIDADVNGNFSHNVFTATGGLSVVDIDSTGEALSVATRSQITPGGTVPEPSTMGLFAAAGALLIWGRQRRTR
;
A
#
# COMPACT_ATOMS: atom_id res chain seq x y z
N MET A 1 30.36 -3.39 54.17
CA MET A 1 30.58 -3.88 52.79
C MET A 1 29.36 -3.55 51.93
N ARG A 2 29.38 -2.44 51.19
CA ARG A 2 28.32 -2.07 50.25
C ARG A 2 28.64 -2.71 48.89
N ARG A 3 27.80 -3.64 48.44
CA ARG A 3 27.88 -4.23 47.10
C ARG A 3 27.15 -3.29 46.13
N THR A 4 27.92 -2.56 45.33
CA THR A 4 27.40 -1.79 44.20
C THR A 4 27.05 -2.78 43.09
N CYS A 5 25.76 -3.00 42.82
CA CYS A 5 25.30 -3.74 41.66
C CYS A 5 25.33 -2.80 40.45
N LEU A 6 26.28 -3.03 39.54
CA LEU A 6 26.34 -2.35 38.25
C LEU A 6 25.33 -3.04 37.32
N VAL A 7 24.19 -2.40 37.04
CA VAL A 7 23.28 -2.84 35.98
C VAL A 7 23.83 -2.30 34.67
N LEU A 8 24.40 -3.19 33.86
CA LEU A 8 24.83 -2.90 32.51
C LEU A 8 23.60 -2.90 31.60
N SER A 9 23.01 -1.72 31.35
CA SER A 9 21.98 -1.57 30.32
C SER A 9 22.64 -1.66 28.94
N CYS A 10 22.53 -2.80 28.28
CA CYS A 10 22.78 -2.90 26.85
C CYS A 10 21.75 -2.03 26.11
N MET A 11 22.16 -0.83 25.69
CA MET A 11 21.42 -0.09 24.68
C MET A 11 21.61 -0.80 23.34
N LEU A 12 20.68 -1.70 23.01
CA LEU A 12 20.50 -2.14 21.64
C LEU A 12 20.06 -0.91 20.84
N ALA A 13 20.99 -0.33 20.08
CA ALA A 13 20.65 0.66 19.07
C ALA A 13 19.81 -0.08 18.01
N SER A 14 18.49 0.01 18.10
CA SER A 14 17.61 -0.30 16.99
C SER A 14 17.90 0.74 15.92
N SER A 15 18.63 0.38 14.88
CA SER A 15 18.56 1.14 13.63
C SER A 15 17.08 1.27 13.29
N PRO A 16 16.55 2.46 12.94
CA PRO A 16 15.22 2.51 12.37
C PRO A 16 15.26 1.61 11.14
N VAL A 17 14.55 0.48 11.18
CA VAL A 17 14.21 -0.22 9.95
C VAL A 17 13.26 0.74 9.27
N TRP A 18 13.72 1.39 8.20
CA TRP A 18 12.86 2.27 7.42
C TRP A 18 11.82 1.38 6.75
N ALA A 19 10.67 1.25 7.39
CA ALA A 19 9.54 0.56 6.84
C ALA A 19 8.84 1.48 5.85
N GLY A 20 8.90 1.13 4.58
CA GLY A 20 8.20 1.83 3.51
C GLY A 20 6.69 1.79 3.67
N SER A 21 6.03 2.69 2.95
CA SER A 21 4.59 2.85 3.00
C SER A 21 3.92 2.03 1.89
N ILE A 22 2.95 1.19 2.26
CA ILE A 22 2.07 0.49 1.30
C ILE A 22 0.65 0.99 1.48
N PHE A 23 -0.05 1.27 0.37
CA PHE A 23 -1.50 1.48 0.32
C PHE A 23 -2.08 0.62 -0.80
N LEU A 24 -3.02 -0.27 -0.48
CA LEU A 24 -3.73 -1.09 -1.47
C LEU A 24 -5.21 -0.78 -1.37
N THR A 25 -5.89 -0.75 -2.51
CA THR A 25 -7.33 -0.52 -2.55
C THR A 25 -8.01 -1.39 -3.60
N GLY A 26 -9.23 -1.82 -3.30
CA GLY A 26 -10.15 -2.43 -4.25
C GLY A 26 -11.03 -1.44 -5.00
N HIS A 27 -10.83 -0.14 -4.76
CA HIS A 27 -11.35 0.93 -5.60
C HIS A 27 -10.54 1.03 -6.92
N ASP A 28 -11.16 1.54 -7.97
CA ASP A 28 -10.53 1.97 -9.24
C ASP A 28 -10.54 3.51 -9.37
N PRO A 29 -9.90 4.24 -8.45
CA PRO A 29 -9.95 5.70 -8.44
C PRO A 29 -9.24 6.31 -9.66
N ASP A 30 -8.40 5.56 -10.39
CA ASP A 30 -7.81 5.97 -11.66
C ASP A 30 -8.83 6.08 -12.80
N PHE A 31 -9.91 5.29 -12.78
CA PHE A 31 -11.10 5.59 -13.58
C PHE A 31 -11.89 6.71 -12.95
N HIS A 32 -12.24 6.54 -11.67
CA HIS A 32 -13.27 7.35 -11.05
C HIS A 32 -12.87 8.78 -10.73
N ALA A 33 -11.58 9.11 -10.67
CA ALA A 33 -11.12 10.50 -10.55
C ALA A 33 -11.45 11.33 -11.79
N SER A 34 -11.64 10.70 -12.96
CA SER A 34 -11.91 11.38 -14.23
C SER A 34 -13.30 11.08 -14.81
N LEU A 35 -13.91 9.95 -14.45
CA LEU A 35 -15.21 9.48 -14.95
C LEU A 35 -16.09 8.94 -13.81
N GLY A 36 -17.38 8.71 -14.06
CA GLY A 36 -18.29 8.07 -13.10
C GLY A 36 -19.00 9.04 -12.13
N GLY A 37 -19.41 8.52 -10.97
CA GLY A 37 -20.39 9.16 -10.08
C GLY A 37 -19.80 10.12 -9.05
N ASN A 38 -18.58 9.88 -8.59
CA ASN A 38 -17.90 10.68 -7.57
C ASN A 38 -16.42 10.92 -7.92
N ASN A 39 -16.20 11.87 -8.83
CA ASN A 39 -14.85 12.30 -9.24
C ASN A 39 -13.99 12.81 -8.09
N VAL A 40 -14.57 13.61 -7.20
CA VAL A 40 -13.84 14.21 -6.08
C VAL A 40 -13.34 13.13 -5.14
N GLY A 41 -14.16 12.12 -4.84
CA GLY A 41 -13.75 10.98 -4.02
C GLY A 41 -12.60 10.19 -4.63
N GLY A 42 -12.70 9.85 -5.93
CA GLY A 42 -11.60 9.18 -6.65
C GLY A 42 -10.29 9.99 -6.61
N GLN A 43 -10.38 11.31 -6.83
CA GLN A 43 -9.21 12.21 -6.74
C GLN A 43 -8.61 12.23 -5.33
N HIS A 44 -9.44 12.29 -4.29
CA HIS A 44 -8.99 12.28 -2.91
C HIS A 44 -8.31 10.96 -2.55
N ILE A 45 -8.84 9.80 -2.96
CA ILE A 45 -8.19 8.49 -2.73
C ILE A 45 -6.78 8.50 -3.33
N ILE A 46 -6.63 8.88 -4.61
CA ILE A 46 -5.31 8.97 -5.26
C ILE A 46 -4.38 9.94 -4.50
N GLN A 47 -4.88 11.12 -4.14
CA GLN A 47 -4.08 12.13 -3.43
C GLN A 47 -3.61 11.65 -2.05
N LYS A 48 -4.49 11.02 -1.26
CA LYS A 48 -4.15 10.52 0.08
C LYS A 48 -3.22 9.31 0.00
N ALA A 49 -3.47 8.39 -0.93
CA ALA A 49 -2.62 7.21 -1.12
C ALA A 49 -1.22 7.61 -1.58
N ILE A 50 -1.08 8.45 -2.61
CA ILE A 50 0.23 8.93 -3.08
C ILE A 50 0.94 9.76 -2.00
N GLY A 51 0.22 10.67 -1.33
CA GLY A 51 0.78 11.45 -0.23
C GLY A 51 1.25 10.58 0.94
N PHE A 52 0.56 9.47 1.22
CA PHE A 52 0.97 8.51 2.25
C PHE A 52 2.24 7.74 1.85
N VAL A 53 2.33 7.30 0.58
CA VAL A 53 3.46 6.48 0.10
C VAL A 53 4.70 7.30 -0.25
N GLN A 54 4.53 8.59 -0.50
CA GLN A 54 5.61 9.57 -0.71
C GLN A 54 5.78 10.54 0.48
N ASP A 55 5.35 10.17 1.69
CA ASP A 55 5.58 10.99 2.88
C ASP A 55 7.09 11.05 3.19
N PRO A 56 7.76 12.22 3.12
CA PRO A 56 9.21 12.33 3.32
C PRO A 56 9.66 11.96 4.74
N GLY A 57 8.74 11.89 5.71
CA GLY A 57 9.04 11.39 7.06
C GLY A 57 9.27 9.88 7.11
N PHE A 58 8.84 9.14 6.10
CA PHE A 58 8.88 7.67 6.04
C PHE A 58 9.50 7.15 4.73
N ASN A 59 9.57 7.99 3.71
CA ASN A 59 10.16 7.70 2.42
C ASN A 59 11.36 8.62 2.15
N PRO A 60 12.60 8.11 2.33
CA PRO A 60 13.81 8.92 2.21
C PRO A 60 14.08 9.32 0.75
N PHE A 61 13.54 8.56 -0.20
CA PHE A 61 13.81 8.74 -1.62
C PHE A 61 13.09 9.95 -2.19
N VAL A 62 12.06 10.48 -1.53
CA VAL A 62 11.29 11.64 -2.02
C VAL A 62 12.19 12.86 -2.26
N ALA A 63 13.24 13.02 -1.46
CA ALA A 63 14.19 14.13 -1.61
C ALA A 63 15.12 13.98 -2.82
N SER A 64 15.49 12.75 -3.21
CA SER A 64 16.46 12.47 -4.29
C SER A 64 15.82 12.01 -5.59
N ALA A 65 14.62 11.44 -5.50
CA ALA A 65 13.87 10.77 -6.56
C ALA A 65 12.36 11.07 -6.37
N PRO A 66 11.93 12.34 -6.49
CA PRO A 66 10.59 12.79 -6.09
C PRO A 66 9.45 12.18 -6.92
N LYS A 67 9.76 11.61 -8.09
CA LYS A 67 8.76 10.99 -8.95
C LYS A 67 8.28 9.65 -8.39
N PHE A 68 7.05 9.28 -8.70
CA PHE A 68 6.61 7.89 -8.63
C PHE A 68 6.59 7.26 -10.03
N LEU A 69 6.74 5.95 -10.10
CA LEU A 69 6.58 5.17 -11.33
C LEU A 69 5.12 4.72 -11.45
N PHE A 70 4.40 5.21 -12.46
CA PHE A 70 3.03 4.76 -12.71
C PHE A 70 3.03 3.59 -13.70
N VAL A 71 2.59 2.42 -13.26
CA VAL A 71 2.58 1.18 -14.03
C VAL A 71 1.19 0.96 -14.61
N GLU A 72 1.10 1.00 -15.93
CA GLU A 72 -0.13 0.79 -16.69
C GLU A 72 0.22 0.33 -18.11
N SER A 73 -0.65 -0.46 -18.74
CA SER A 73 -0.47 -0.81 -20.15
C SER A 73 -0.64 0.39 -21.09
N ASN A 74 -0.39 0.15 -22.37
CA ASN A 74 -0.67 1.12 -23.45
C ASN A 74 -1.57 0.52 -24.54
N ILE A 75 -2.31 -0.54 -24.20
CA ILE A 75 -3.36 -1.07 -25.08
C ILE A 75 -4.48 -0.04 -25.22
N ALA A 76 -5.29 -0.17 -26.28
CA ALA A 76 -6.52 0.59 -26.37
C ALA A 76 -7.47 0.20 -25.21
N PRO A 77 -8.05 1.17 -24.47
CA PRO A 77 -9.00 0.85 -23.41
C PRO A 77 -10.18 0.02 -23.93
N GLN A 78 -10.51 -1.03 -23.17
CA GLN A 78 -11.69 -1.85 -23.42
C GLN A 78 -12.95 -1.17 -22.85
N PRO A 79 -14.17 -1.57 -23.26
CA PRO A 79 -15.39 -1.03 -22.68
C PRO A 79 -15.43 -1.20 -21.16
N GLY A 80 -15.70 -0.11 -20.44
CA GLY A 80 -15.65 -0.09 -18.97
C GLY A 80 -14.30 0.33 -18.39
N ASN A 81 -13.29 0.54 -19.24
CA ASN A 81 -11.96 1.01 -18.83
C ASN A 81 -11.63 2.35 -19.51
N THR A 82 -10.66 3.05 -18.96
CA THR A 82 -10.04 4.26 -19.52
C THR A 82 -8.52 4.15 -19.36
N GLU A 83 -7.76 5.06 -19.96
CA GLU A 83 -6.36 5.23 -19.56
C GLU A 83 -6.36 5.76 -18.12
N GLY A 84 -5.98 4.94 -17.14
CA GLY A 84 -5.96 5.28 -15.71
C GLY A 84 -5.05 6.46 -15.41
N LYS A 85 -4.05 6.72 -16.26
CA LYS A 85 -3.29 7.98 -16.26
C LYS A 85 -4.19 9.22 -16.22
N ASN A 86 -5.35 9.20 -16.88
CA ASN A 86 -6.29 10.32 -16.85
C ASN A 86 -6.78 10.64 -15.44
N GLY A 87 -7.02 9.63 -14.59
CA GLY A 87 -7.35 9.83 -13.18
C GLY A 87 -6.19 10.37 -12.37
N ILE A 88 -4.96 9.92 -12.65
CA ILE A 88 -3.74 10.45 -12.02
C ILE A 88 -3.59 11.95 -12.35
N VAL A 89 -3.77 12.34 -13.61
CA VAL A 89 -3.72 13.75 -14.04
C VAL A 89 -4.87 14.57 -13.46
N ALA A 90 -6.09 14.04 -13.47
CA ALA A 90 -7.25 14.69 -12.83
C ALA A 90 -7.05 14.93 -11.34
N SER A 91 -6.24 14.10 -10.68
CA SER A 91 -5.87 14.24 -9.26
C SER A 91 -4.79 15.30 -9.00
N GLY A 92 -4.28 15.97 -10.04
CA GLY A 92 -3.34 17.09 -9.94
C GLY A 92 -1.88 16.73 -10.17
N TYR A 93 -1.58 15.50 -10.61
CA TYR A 93 -0.22 15.06 -10.90
C TYR A 93 0.13 15.26 -12.38
N VAL A 94 1.38 15.63 -12.68
CA VAL A 94 1.86 15.93 -14.03
C VAL A 94 2.92 14.92 -14.46
N GLU A 95 2.70 14.24 -15.59
CA GLU A 95 3.67 13.32 -16.19
C GLU A 95 4.99 14.05 -16.53
N GLY A 96 6.13 13.39 -16.33
CA GLY A 96 7.46 14.00 -16.45
C GLY A 96 7.89 14.84 -15.24
N THR A 97 6.96 15.24 -14.37
CA THR A 97 7.25 16.06 -13.16
C THR A 97 7.02 15.27 -11.88
N ASN A 98 5.80 14.75 -11.69
CA ASN A 98 5.41 13.98 -10.51
C ASN A 98 5.54 12.48 -10.74
N PHE A 99 5.38 12.03 -11.99
CA PHE A 99 5.48 10.62 -12.34
C PHE A 99 5.95 10.41 -13.76
N ASP A 100 6.45 9.21 -14.05
CA ASP A 100 6.62 8.72 -15.42
C ASP A 100 5.75 7.46 -15.57
N GLN A 101 5.02 7.34 -16.69
CA GLN A 101 4.23 6.14 -16.99
C GLN A 101 5.11 5.06 -17.64
N VAL A 102 4.86 3.80 -17.31
CA VAL A 102 5.55 2.66 -17.94
C VAL A 102 4.61 1.48 -18.18
N ASN A 103 4.75 0.86 -19.35
CA ASN A 103 4.11 -0.40 -19.71
C ASN A 103 5.12 -1.58 -19.63
N ALA A 104 4.69 -2.79 -19.96
CA ALA A 104 5.51 -3.99 -19.85
C ALA A 104 6.85 -3.91 -20.59
N ALA A 105 6.90 -3.21 -21.74
CA ALA A 105 8.12 -3.10 -22.53
C ALA A 105 9.25 -2.33 -21.81
N GLY A 106 8.89 -1.32 -21.01
CA GLY A 106 9.85 -0.49 -20.25
C GLY A 106 9.98 -0.88 -18.78
N LEU A 107 9.05 -1.66 -18.23
CA LEU A 107 8.86 -1.81 -16.79
C LEU A 107 10.10 -2.38 -16.07
N ASN A 108 10.76 -3.39 -16.64
CA ASN A 108 11.98 -3.94 -16.02
C ASN A 108 13.12 -2.91 -15.89
N ALA A 109 13.29 -2.06 -16.90
CA ALA A 109 14.29 -1.00 -16.85
C ALA A 109 13.90 0.08 -15.84
N ALA A 110 12.63 0.45 -15.77
CA ALA A 110 12.13 1.43 -14.81
C ALA A 110 12.23 0.92 -13.35
N LEU A 111 11.95 -0.35 -13.09
CA LEU A 111 12.11 -0.97 -11.76
C LEU A 111 13.57 -1.00 -11.29
N ASN A 112 14.55 -0.97 -12.19
CA ASN A 112 15.96 -0.83 -11.81
C ASN A 112 16.32 0.58 -11.32
N LEU A 113 15.42 1.56 -11.47
CA LEU A 113 15.60 2.93 -11.02
C LEU A 113 14.86 3.23 -9.69
N LEU A 114 14.30 2.23 -9.03
CA LEU A 114 13.70 2.43 -7.70
C LEU A 114 14.74 2.97 -6.71
N GLY A 115 14.35 4.00 -5.95
CA GLY A 115 15.19 4.72 -4.99
C GLY A 115 16.19 5.71 -5.60
N THR A 116 16.37 5.71 -6.93
CA THR A 116 17.33 6.60 -7.62
C THR A 116 16.65 7.50 -8.66
N GLY A 117 15.65 6.99 -9.37
CA GLY A 117 14.75 7.73 -10.25
C GLY A 117 13.33 7.85 -9.70
N TYR A 118 12.88 6.86 -8.91
CA TYR A 118 11.52 6.84 -8.36
C TYR A 118 11.50 6.56 -6.85
N SER A 119 10.68 7.30 -6.11
CA SER A 119 10.46 7.12 -4.66
C SER A 119 9.28 6.21 -4.35
N ALA A 120 8.38 5.98 -5.30
CA ALA A 120 7.27 5.06 -5.13
C ALA A 120 6.87 4.37 -6.45
N ILE A 121 6.13 3.27 -6.33
CA ILE A 121 5.42 2.61 -7.41
C ILE A 121 3.93 2.89 -7.24
N VAL A 122 3.25 3.24 -8.32
CA VAL A 122 1.79 3.35 -8.39
C VAL A 122 1.30 2.39 -9.46
N VAL A 123 0.43 1.44 -9.13
CA VAL A 123 -0.07 0.42 -10.05
C VAL A 123 -1.53 0.73 -10.41
N ALA A 124 -1.81 0.86 -11.71
CA ALA A 124 -3.17 1.04 -12.26
C ALA A 124 -4.11 -0.09 -11.84
N SER A 125 -5.41 0.16 -11.84
CA SER A 125 -6.40 -0.91 -11.73
C SER A 125 -6.51 -1.71 -13.04
N ASP A 126 -6.96 -2.97 -12.97
CA ASP A 126 -7.29 -3.78 -14.15
C ASP A 126 -8.75 -3.58 -14.61
N HIS A 127 -9.61 -3.17 -13.69
CA HIS A 127 -10.98 -2.75 -13.94
C HIS A 127 -11.07 -1.25 -13.69
N GLY A 128 -11.37 -0.47 -14.73
CA GLY A 128 -11.36 0.98 -14.67
C GLY A 128 -10.10 1.56 -15.32
N GLY A 129 -8.92 1.14 -14.88
CA GLY A 129 -7.63 1.34 -15.55
C GLY A 129 -7.37 0.28 -16.63
N ILE A 130 -6.15 0.20 -17.16
CA ILE A 130 -5.77 -0.82 -18.14
C ILE A 130 -4.50 -1.58 -17.76
N LEU A 131 -4.36 -1.96 -16.48
CA LEU A 131 -3.34 -2.93 -16.08
C LEU A 131 -3.58 -4.29 -16.78
N THR A 132 -2.53 -4.92 -17.30
CA THR A 132 -2.64 -6.25 -17.93
C THR A 132 -1.70 -7.27 -17.30
N SER A 133 -1.90 -8.55 -17.62
CA SER A 133 -1.02 -9.65 -17.20
C SER A 133 0.45 -9.37 -17.56
N ALA A 134 0.72 -8.66 -18.66
CA ALA A 134 2.09 -8.38 -19.09
C ALA A 134 2.86 -7.48 -18.10
N GLU A 135 2.21 -6.46 -17.55
CA GLU A 135 2.79 -5.62 -16.49
C GLU A 135 2.80 -6.37 -15.15
N LEU A 136 1.69 -7.01 -14.81
CA LEU A 136 1.52 -7.67 -13.51
C LEU A 136 2.47 -8.86 -13.33
N ASP A 137 2.71 -9.67 -14.37
CA ASP A 137 3.68 -10.76 -14.32
C ASP A 137 5.11 -10.27 -14.07
N ILE A 138 5.48 -9.11 -14.61
CA ILE A 138 6.78 -8.49 -14.35
C ILE A 138 6.84 -8.02 -12.90
N LEU A 139 5.81 -7.35 -12.39
CA LEU A 139 5.75 -6.94 -10.98
C LEU A 139 5.88 -8.16 -10.06
N ASN A 140 5.10 -9.21 -10.30
CA ASN A 140 5.10 -10.45 -9.54
C ASN A 140 6.48 -11.13 -9.56
N ALA A 141 7.12 -11.20 -10.73
CA ALA A 141 8.48 -11.74 -10.86
C ALA A 141 9.54 -10.90 -10.13
N ARG A 142 9.27 -9.61 -9.89
CA ARG A 142 10.16 -8.66 -9.19
C ARG A 142 9.78 -8.47 -7.72
N SER A 143 8.94 -9.34 -7.15
CA SER A 143 8.49 -9.26 -5.74
C SER A 143 9.65 -9.05 -4.74
N ALA A 144 10.75 -9.80 -4.88
CA ALA A 144 11.89 -9.69 -3.97
C ALA A 144 12.54 -8.29 -4.00
N ASP A 145 12.67 -7.70 -5.19
CA ASP A 145 13.24 -6.36 -5.37
C ASP A 145 12.28 -5.29 -4.84
N ILE A 146 10.98 -5.45 -5.09
CA ILE A 146 9.93 -4.54 -4.59
C ILE A 146 9.89 -4.57 -3.06
N ILE A 147 9.93 -5.75 -2.43
CA ILE A 147 10.02 -5.89 -0.97
C ILE A 147 11.31 -5.26 -0.44
N SER A 148 12.44 -5.44 -1.11
CA SER A 148 13.70 -4.79 -0.71
C SER A 148 13.62 -3.27 -0.79
N PHE A 149 13.00 -2.73 -1.84
CA PHE A 149 12.75 -1.30 -2.01
C PHE A 149 11.85 -0.74 -0.90
N LEU A 150 10.72 -1.42 -0.62
CA LEU A 150 9.81 -1.07 0.47
C LEU A 150 10.52 -1.09 1.83
N ASN A 151 11.31 -2.13 2.12
CA ASN A 151 12.10 -2.22 3.35
C ASN A 151 13.28 -1.23 3.43
N SER A 152 13.55 -0.49 2.35
CA SER A 152 14.49 0.62 2.32
C SER A 152 13.80 1.99 2.45
N GLY A 153 12.49 1.99 2.69
CA GLY A 153 11.65 3.20 2.82
C GLY A 153 10.86 3.56 1.55
N GLY A 154 10.92 2.77 0.48
CA GLY A 154 10.14 3.03 -0.74
C GLY A 154 8.63 3.00 -0.53
N GLY A 155 7.89 3.62 -1.45
CA GLY A 155 6.42 3.63 -1.44
C GLY A 155 5.79 2.69 -2.46
N LEU A 156 4.60 2.17 -2.15
CA LEU A 156 3.76 1.41 -3.09
C LEU A 156 2.28 1.74 -2.90
N PHE A 157 1.64 2.24 -3.95
CA PHE A 157 0.19 2.36 -4.04
C PHE A 157 -0.32 1.45 -5.17
N ALA A 158 -1.30 0.62 -4.91
CA ALA A 158 -1.93 -0.20 -5.95
C ALA A 158 -3.45 -0.14 -5.85
N MET A 159 -4.09 -0.01 -7.00
CA MET A 159 -5.54 0.04 -7.17
C MET A 159 -6.08 -1.34 -7.52
N ALA A 160 -7.39 -1.43 -7.78
CA ALA A 160 -8.09 -2.71 -7.88
C ALA A 160 -7.45 -3.71 -8.88
N GLU A 161 -7.26 -4.95 -8.44
CA GLU A 161 -6.80 -6.07 -9.26
C GLU A 161 -7.79 -7.25 -9.06
N SER A 162 -8.70 -7.44 -10.02
CA SER A 162 -9.89 -8.31 -9.91
C SER A 162 -10.03 -9.37 -11.01
N ASP A 163 -9.39 -9.14 -12.17
CA ASP A 163 -9.59 -9.88 -13.42
C ASP A 163 -11.03 -9.87 -13.96
N ALA A 164 -11.87 -8.93 -13.52
CA ALA A 164 -13.28 -8.87 -13.93
C ALA A 164 -13.45 -8.69 -15.46
N GLN A 165 -12.45 -8.13 -16.14
CA GLN A 165 -12.40 -7.92 -17.60
C GLN A 165 -11.53 -8.95 -18.33
N GLY A 166 -10.84 -9.83 -17.61
CA GLY A 166 -9.88 -10.75 -18.21
C GLY A 166 -8.56 -10.09 -18.65
N LEU A 167 -8.24 -8.88 -18.16
CA LEU A 167 -7.01 -8.18 -18.54
C LEU A 167 -5.77 -8.74 -17.84
N ILE A 168 -5.94 -9.33 -16.65
CA ILE A 168 -4.87 -9.91 -15.84
C ILE A 168 -4.98 -11.44 -15.73
N THR A 169 -5.71 -12.07 -16.65
CA THR A 169 -5.93 -13.51 -16.65
C THR A 169 -4.61 -14.28 -16.61
N GLY A 170 -4.53 -15.23 -15.66
CA GLY A 170 -3.35 -16.07 -15.44
C GLY A 170 -2.28 -15.45 -14.54
N SER A 171 -2.38 -14.15 -14.24
CA SER A 171 -1.52 -13.49 -13.26
C SER A 171 -2.14 -13.56 -11.86
N THR A 172 -1.32 -13.46 -10.82
CA THR A 172 -1.79 -13.38 -9.43
C THR A 172 -1.99 -11.91 -9.05
N PRO A 173 -3.23 -11.48 -8.70
CA PRO A 173 -3.48 -10.13 -8.18
C PRO A 173 -2.62 -9.84 -6.97
N PHE A 174 -1.98 -8.66 -6.95
CA PHE A 174 -1.06 -8.20 -5.92
C PHE A 174 0.11 -9.17 -5.64
N GLY A 175 0.44 -10.07 -6.56
CA GLY A 175 1.44 -11.14 -6.34
C GLY A 175 2.85 -10.65 -6.04
N TYR A 176 3.17 -9.38 -6.33
CA TYR A 176 4.39 -8.70 -5.91
C TYR A 176 4.48 -8.47 -4.39
N LEU A 177 3.34 -8.57 -3.69
CA LEU A 177 3.20 -8.67 -2.24
C LEU A 177 2.60 -10.05 -1.87
N PRO A 178 3.41 -11.13 -1.82
CA PRO A 178 2.91 -12.52 -1.77
C PRO A 178 2.13 -12.89 -0.50
N PHE A 179 2.06 -12.00 0.49
CA PHE A 179 1.22 -12.15 1.68
C PHE A 179 -0.22 -11.64 1.49
N ILE A 180 -0.49 -10.91 0.41
CA ILE A 180 -1.83 -10.50 -0.02
C ILE A 180 -2.44 -11.67 -0.80
N VAL A 181 -2.73 -12.76 -0.10
CA VAL A 181 -3.32 -13.99 -0.68
C VAL A 181 -4.85 -13.98 -0.69
N SER A 182 -5.44 -12.85 -0.31
CA SER A 182 -6.84 -12.73 0.14
C SER A 182 -7.57 -11.54 -0.48
N SER A 183 -7.14 -11.10 -1.67
CA SER A 183 -7.94 -10.21 -2.51
C SER A 183 -8.98 -11.04 -3.25
N ASN A 184 -10.25 -10.85 -2.94
CA ASN A 184 -11.35 -11.52 -3.62
C ASN A 184 -12.02 -10.56 -4.59
N PRO A 185 -12.23 -10.94 -5.86
CA PRO A 185 -12.93 -10.09 -6.81
C PRO A 185 -14.39 -9.94 -6.38
N VAL A 186 -14.88 -8.71 -6.45
CA VAL A 186 -16.28 -8.33 -6.27
C VAL A 186 -16.69 -7.38 -7.39
N GLY A 187 -17.96 -7.05 -7.46
CA GLY A 187 -18.43 -5.96 -8.30
C GLY A 187 -19.56 -5.27 -7.56
N GLN A 188 -19.22 -4.22 -6.81
CA GLN A 188 -20.19 -3.56 -5.95
C GLN A 188 -20.18 -2.04 -6.07
N SER A 189 -21.38 -1.49 -6.09
CA SER A 189 -21.56 -0.05 -5.94
C SER A 189 -21.18 0.36 -4.53
N GLU A 190 -20.44 1.45 -4.42
CA GLU A 190 -19.99 1.97 -3.15
C GLU A 190 -21.10 2.75 -2.46
N VAL A 191 -21.91 2.05 -1.68
CA VAL A 191 -23.01 2.61 -0.90
C VAL A 191 -22.96 2.08 0.52
N GLY A 192 -22.85 3.00 1.48
CA GLY A 192 -22.75 2.65 2.89
C GLY A 192 -21.35 2.19 3.30
N ASN A 193 -20.34 2.44 2.47
CA ASN A 193 -18.95 2.25 2.85
C ASN A 193 -18.58 3.26 3.94
N SER A 194 -17.61 2.91 4.79
CA SER A 194 -17.16 3.78 5.88
C SER A 194 -15.66 3.77 6.03
N VAL A 195 -15.10 4.95 6.28
CA VAL A 195 -13.69 5.14 6.58
C VAL A 195 -13.44 4.79 8.04
N THR A 196 -12.44 3.96 8.29
CA THR A 196 -12.03 3.61 9.66
C THR A 196 -11.31 4.78 10.33
N ALA A 197 -11.08 4.69 11.65
CA ALA A 197 -10.25 5.68 12.35
C ALA A 197 -8.83 5.81 11.76
N PHE A 198 -8.27 4.72 11.22
CA PHE A 198 -6.97 4.77 10.56
C PHE A 198 -7.05 5.48 9.21
N GLY A 199 -8.03 5.16 8.36
CA GLY A 199 -8.23 5.87 7.10
C GLY A 199 -8.51 7.36 7.29
N ALA A 200 -9.27 7.72 8.33
CA ALA A 200 -9.50 9.12 8.70
C ALA A 200 -8.21 9.83 9.12
N SER A 201 -7.26 9.12 9.74
CA SER A 201 -5.94 9.67 10.07
C SER A 201 -5.09 9.96 8.83
N LEU A 202 -5.38 9.32 7.69
CA LEU A 202 -4.80 9.63 6.37
C LEU A 202 -5.51 10.81 5.68
N GLY A 203 -6.60 11.30 6.27
CA GLY A 203 -7.39 12.42 5.77
C GLY A 203 -8.49 12.04 4.79
N LEU A 204 -8.87 10.76 4.70
CA LEU A 204 -10.06 10.32 3.98
C LEU A 204 -11.32 10.55 4.81
N ILE A 205 -12.45 10.75 4.14
CA ILE A 205 -13.79 10.80 4.74
C ILE A 205 -14.74 9.85 4.04
N ASP A 206 -15.88 9.51 4.65
CA ASP A 206 -16.86 8.58 4.07
C ASP A 206 -17.33 9.01 2.66
N ALA A 207 -17.41 10.31 2.41
CA ALA A 207 -17.78 10.84 1.10
C ALA A 207 -16.74 10.53 0.00
N ASP A 208 -15.50 10.20 0.35
CA ASP A 208 -14.46 9.86 -0.62
C ASP A 208 -14.60 8.43 -1.14
N VAL A 209 -15.11 7.52 -0.30
CA VAL A 209 -15.20 6.06 -0.56
C VAL A 209 -16.61 5.58 -0.90
N ASN A 210 -17.52 6.53 -1.20
CA ASN A 210 -18.90 6.25 -1.61
C ASN A 210 -19.21 6.93 -2.96
N GLY A 211 -20.11 6.33 -3.73
CA GLY A 211 -20.61 6.91 -4.98
C GLY A 211 -19.88 6.46 -6.26
N ASN A 212 -18.89 5.56 -6.15
CA ASN A 212 -18.24 4.90 -7.27
C ASN A 212 -18.46 3.36 -7.22
N PHE A 213 -17.42 2.58 -7.52
CA PHE A 213 -17.45 1.14 -7.62
C PHE A 213 -16.17 0.50 -7.05
N SER A 214 -16.31 -0.68 -6.44
CA SER A 214 -15.17 -1.47 -5.97
C SER A 214 -15.17 -2.84 -6.64
N HIS A 215 -13.99 -3.34 -6.96
CA HIS A 215 -13.79 -4.56 -7.76
C HIS A 215 -13.09 -5.68 -7.01
N ASN A 216 -12.57 -5.42 -5.81
CA ASN A 216 -12.10 -6.45 -4.91
C ASN A 216 -12.24 -6.03 -3.44
N VAL A 217 -12.27 -7.02 -2.55
CA VAL A 217 -12.20 -6.86 -1.09
C VAL A 217 -11.02 -7.65 -0.55
N PHE A 218 -10.42 -7.16 0.53
CA PHE A 218 -9.34 -7.84 1.26
C PHE A 218 -9.92 -8.66 2.41
N THR A 219 -10.03 -9.97 2.24
CA THR A 219 -10.56 -10.89 3.27
C THR A 219 -9.55 -11.24 4.36
N ALA A 220 -8.28 -10.90 4.16
CA ALA A 220 -7.25 -10.81 5.18
C ALA A 220 -6.28 -9.67 4.82
N THR A 221 -5.69 -9.04 5.82
CA THR A 221 -4.87 -7.84 5.61
C THR A 221 -3.37 -8.11 5.56
N GLY A 222 -2.92 -9.33 5.89
CA GLY A 222 -1.48 -9.64 5.99
C GLY A 222 -0.72 -8.77 7.00
N GLY A 223 -1.44 -8.21 7.99
CA GLY A 223 -0.90 -7.28 8.99
C GLY A 223 -0.93 -5.81 8.57
N LEU A 224 -1.56 -5.46 7.45
CA LEU A 224 -1.88 -4.08 7.11
C LEU A 224 -3.08 -3.61 7.95
N SER A 225 -3.15 -2.32 8.22
CA SER A 225 -4.30 -1.69 8.87
C SER A 225 -5.37 -1.38 7.84
N VAL A 226 -6.62 -1.70 8.19
CA VAL A 226 -7.79 -1.40 7.34
C VAL A 226 -7.98 0.11 7.28
N VAL A 227 -8.14 0.65 6.08
CA VAL A 227 -8.35 2.08 5.81
C VAL A 227 -9.84 2.38 5.76
N ASP A 228 -10.60 1.59 5.01
CA ASP A 228 -12.04 1.70 4.87
C ASP A 228 -12.67 0.32 4.61
N ILE A 229 -13.96 0.23 4.88
CA ILE A 229 -14.74 -1.00 4.79
C ILE A 229 -16.03 -0.77 3.99
N ASP A 230 -16.53 -1.82 3.38
CA ASP A 230 -17.84 -1.79 2.76
C ASP A 230 -18.99 -1.88 3.78
N SER A 231 -20.22 -1.82 3.28
CA SER A 231 -21.44 -1.91 4.11
C SER A 231 -21.61 -3.25 4.85
N THR A 232 -20.88 -4.29 4.46
CA THR A 232 -20.88 -5.61 5.11
C THR A 232 -19.74 -5.80 6.11
N GLY A 233 -18.78 -4.86 6.12
CA GLY A 233 -17.62 -4.86 7.01
C GLY A 233 -16.37 -5.50 6.41
N GLU A 234 -16.35 -5.81 5.11
CA GLU A 234 -15.15 -6.28 4.42
C GLU A 234 -14.23 -5.11 4.10
N ALA A 235 -12.91 -5.33 4.19
CA ALA A 235 -11.93 -4.28 3.94
C ALA A 235 -11.84 -3.99 2.44
N LEU A 236 -11.99 -2.72 2.06
CA LEU A 236 -11.84 -2.26 0.68
C LEU A 236 -10.45 -1.68 0.45
N SER A 237 -9.87 -1.00 1.43
CA SER A 237 -8.48 -0.55 1.36
C SER A 237 -7.70 -0.89 2.62
N VAL A 238 -6.41 -1.11 2.47
CA VAL A 238 -5.47 -1.48 3.54
C VAL A 238 -4.15 -0.74 3.36
N ALA A 239 -3.51 -0.32 4.45
CA ALA A 239 -2.22 0.36 4.39
C ALA A 239 -1.32 0.05 5.59
N THR A 240 -0.02 0.26 5.43
CA THR A 240 0.97 0.08 6.51
C THR A 240 2.22 0.91 6.30
N ARG A 241 2.99 1.06 7.38
CA ARG A 241 4.36 1.58 7.44
C ARG A 241 5.25 0.62 8.26
N SER A 242 5.01 -0.68 8.12
CA SER A 242 5.72 -1.73 8.86
C SER A 242 6.69 -2.47 7.94
N GLN A 243 7.73 -3.07 8.52
CA GLN A 243 8.65 -3.92 7.77
C GLN A 243 7.89 -5.06 7.09
N ILE A 244 8.25 -5.33 5.83
CA ILE A 244 7.58 -6.29 4.96
C ILE A 244 8.42 -7.56 4.83
N THR A 245 7.75 -8.71 4.94
CA THR A 245 8.31 -10.01 4.60
C THR A 245 7.41 -10.69 3.57
N PRO A 246 7.86 -11.77 2.92
CA PRO A 246 6.98 -12.57 2.08
C PRO A 246 5.74 -13.12 2.82
N GLY A 247 5.76 -13.17 4.16
CA GLY A 247 4.64 -13.64 4.99
C GLY A 247 3.78 -12.53 5.62
N GLY A 248 4.02 -11.25 5.30
CA GLY A 248 3.27 -10.12 5.84
C GLY A 248 4.14 -9.11 6.59
N THR A 249 3.49 -8.26 7.38
CA THR A 249 4.19 -7.24 8.17
C THR A 249 4.82 -7.82 9.43
N VAL A 250 6.01 -7.35 9.79
CA VAL A 250 6.63 -7.63 11.09
C VAL A 250 6.21 -6.55 12.07
N PRO A 251 5.68 -6.89 13.26
CA PRO A 251 5.42 -5.91 14.30
C PRO A 251 6.71 -5.17 14.69
N GLU A 252 6.63 -3.84 14.80
CA GLU A 252 7.77 -3.00 15.16
C GLU A 252 8.45 -3.50 16.46
N PRO A 253 9.81 -3.49 16.55
CA PRO A 253 10.55 -4.00 17.70
C PRO A 253 10.14 -3.40 19.05
N SER A 254 9.63 -2.16 19.05
CA SER A 254 9.12 -1.48 20.25
C SER A 254 7.92 -2.20 20.85
N THR A 255 7.04 -2.77 20.02
CA THR A 255 5.90 -3.59 20.44
C THR A 255 6.38 -4.86 21.14
N MET A 256 7.40 -5.53 20.59
CA MET A 256 8.01 -6.70 21.22
C MET A 256 8.73 -6.36 22.54
N GLY A 257 9.41 -5.21 22.59
CA GLY A 257 10.05 -4.71 23.80
C GLY A 257 9.07 -4.44 24.93
N LEU A 258 7.89 -3.88 24.62
CA LEU A 258 6.81 -3.66 25.59
C LEU A 258 6.22 -4.97 26.13
N PHE A 259 6.02 -5.98 25.28
CA PHE A 259 5.58 -7.31 25.74
C PHE A 259 6.65 -8.00 26.59
N ALA A 260 7.92 -7.89 26.24
CA ALA A 260 9.02 -8.44 27.03
C ALA A 260 9.14 -7.73 28.40
N ALA A 261 9.00 -6.40 28.44
CA ALA A 261 9.03 -5.63 29.68
C ALA A 261 7.83 -5.92 30.59
N ALA A 262 6.63 -6.04 30.01
CA ALA A 262 5.42 -6.42 30.75
C ALA A 262 5.53 -7.86 31.32
N GLY A 263 6.07 -8.79 30.55
CA GLY A 263 6.36 -10.16 31.01
C GLY A 263 7.39 -10.19 32.15
N ALA A 264 8.46 -9.41 32.04
CA ALA A 264 9.48 -9.31 33.10
C ALA A 264 8.92 -8.71 34.40
N LEU A 265 8.07 -7.69 34.32
CA LEU A 265 7.41 -7.07 35.47
C LEU A 265 6.43 -8.04 36.16
N LEU A 266 5.70 -8.86 35.41
CA LEU A 266 4.80 -9.89 35.94
C LEU A 266 5.56 -10.99 36.68
N ILE A 267 6.68 -11.47 36.13
CA ILE A 267 7.54 -12.48 36.77
C ILE A 267 8.16 -11.93 38.06
N TRP A 268 8.62 -10.68 38.04
CA TRP A 268 9.21 -10.02 39.20
C TRP A 268 8.18 -9.73 40.30
N GLY A 269 6.96 -9.33 39.93
CA GLY A 269 5.85 -9.15 40.87
C GLY A 269 5.43 -10.45 41.55
N ARG A 270 5.50 -11.59 40.85
CA ARG A 270 5.21 -12.92 41.40
C ARG A 270 6.26 -13.36 42.43
N GLN A 271 7.54 -13.11 42.18
CA GLN A 271 8.63 -13.47 43.10
C GLN A 271 8.65 -12.65 44.41
N ARG A 272 7.99 -11.48 44.43
CA ARG A 272 7.85 -10.66 45.64
C ARG A 272 6.68 -11.05 46.54
N ARG A 273 5.71 -11.82 46.04
CA ARG A 273 4.54 -12.28 46.83
C ARG A 273 4.77 -13.61 47.55
N THR A 274 5.87 -14.29 47.27
CA THR A 274 6.21 -15.60 47.85
C THR A 274 7.33 -15.52 48.90
N ARG A 275 7.61 -14.33 49.45
CA ARG A 275 8.51 -14.12 50.59
C ARG A 275 7.79 -13.41 51.72
#